data_AF-A0A2R7JWR0-F1
#
_entry.id   AF-A0A2R7JWR0-F1
#
_cell.length_a   1.000
_cell.length_b   1.000
_cell.length_c   1.000
_cell.angle_alpha   90.00
_cell.angle_beta   90.00
_cell.angle_gamma   90.00
#
_symmetry.space_group_name_H-M   'P 1'
#
loop_
_entity.id
_entity.type
_entity.pdbx_description
1 polymer ?
#
loop_
_entity_poly.entity_id
_entity_poly.type
_entity_poly.pdbx_seq_one_letter_code
_entity_poly.pdbx_strand_id
1 'polypeptide(L)'
;MEREFEIDGIKFTPTSLAGHPIHAALLATIFTSFSLTEGAIGGIYGLLKHQDYAVAIEELKALGSNAKRTEAVRSLIKTALPATEAAPLESLMKRVLAYAPTRNKIAHGIWGAHPDEPDKLYRLPVKQWITFLASILPNRADASDIIDELNEHMEAYSLNDLQAVASEGETLLEDLILAFTGLAARAAQVD
;
A
#
# COMPACT_ATOMS: atom_id res chain seq x y z
N MET A 1 14.69 14.37 -28.01
CA MET A 1 15.29 13.15 -27.45
C MET A 1 15.07 13.24 -25.96
N GLU A 2 14.04 12.56 -25.45
CA GLU A 2 13.82 12.47 -24.01
C GLU A 2 15.04 11.74 -23.42
N ARG A 3 15.70 12.34 -22.43
CA ARG A 3 16.73 11.63 -21.68
C ARG A 3 15.97 10.68 -20.75
N GLU A 4 15.99 9.39 -21.08
CA GLU A 4 15.47 8.35 -20.20
C GLU A 4 16.40 8.24 -18.98
N PHE A 5 15.83 8.14 -17.78
CA PHE A 5 16.61 7.80 -16.59
C PHE A 5 16.83 6.29 -16.58
N GLU A 6 18.09 5.86 -16.68
CA GLU A 6 18.50 4.48 -16.84
C GLU A 6 19.69 4.18 -15.92
N ILE A 7 19.67 3.02 -15.27
CA ILE A 7 20.78 2.52 -14.44
C ILE A 7 21.00 1.06 -14.82
N ASP A 8 22.21 0.67 -15.22
CA ASP A 8 22.54 -0.70 -15.63
C ASP A 8 21.52 -1.33 -16.60
N GLY A 9 21.06 -0.58 -17.60
CA GLY A 9 20.07 -1.05 -18.58
C GLY A 9 18.61 -1.05 -18.08
N ILE A 10 18.37 -0.71 -16.82
CA ILE A 10 17.05 -0.65 -16.21
C ILE A 10 16.45 0.73 -16.43
N LYS A 11 15.32 0.77 -17.14
CA LYS A 11 14.64 2.00 -17.52
C LYS A 11 13.62 2.39 -16.46
N PHE A 12 13.75 3.58 -15.90
CA PHE A 12 12.83 4.15 -14.91
C PHE A 12 12.04 5.30 -15.53
N THR A 13 11.08 4.95 -16.38
CA THR A 13 10.21 5.90 -17.10
C THR A 13 8.74 5.60 -16.82
N PRO A 14 7.82 6.54 -17.05
CA PRO A 14 6.38 6.30 -16.90
C PRO A 14 5.85 5.13 -17.76
N THR A 15 6.57 4.76 -18.82
CA THR A 15 6.21 3.70 -19.76
C THR A 15 7.07 2.43 -19.62
N SER A 16 8.02 2.39 -18.68
CA SER A 16 8.95 1.27 -18.47
C SER A 16 8.25 -0.08 -18.27
N LEU A 17 7.06 -0.06 -17.66
CA LEU A 17 6.27 -1.27 -17.40
C LEU A 17 5.45 -1.75 -18.61
N ALA A 18 5.44 -1.04 -19.74
CA ALA A 18 4.62 -1.39 -20.90
C ALA A 18 4.97 -2.78 -21.48
N GLY A 19 6.23 -3.20 -21.38
CA GLY A 19 6.68 -4.55 -21.75
C GLY A 19 6.35 -5.64 -20.72
N HIS A 20 5.85 -5.27 -19.54
CA HIS A 20 5.64 -6.14 -18.38
C HIS A 20 4.18 -6.09 -17.89
N PRO A 21 3.20 -6.39 -18.76
CA PRO A 21 1.78 -6.14 -18.46
C PRO A 21 1.25 -6.91 -17.24
N ILE A 22 1.75 -8.13 -17.01
CA ILE A 22 1.32 -8.94 -15.85
C ILE A 22 1.82 -8.32 -14.55
N HIS A 23 3.09 -7.90 -14.49
CA HIS A 23 3.64 -7.22 -13.32
C HIS A 23 2.93 -5.90 -13.05
N ALA A 24 2.66 -5.12 -14.11
CA ALA A 24 1.90 -3.86 -13.99
C ALA A 24 0.49 -4.10 -13.45
N ALA A 25 -0.20 -5.16 -13.90
CA ALA A 25 -1.51 -5.55 -13.38
C ALA A 25 -1.45 -5.92 -11.89
N LEU A 26 -0.44 -6.69 -11.46
CA LEU A 26 -0.27 -7.03 -10.04
C LEU A 26 0.02 -5.80 -9.17
N LEU A 27 0.86 -4.88 -9.63
CA LEU A 27 1.07 -3.60 -8.94
C LEU A 27 -0.25 -2.83 -8.80
N ALA A 28 -1.06 -2.76 -9.87
CA ALA A 28 -2.38 -2.14 -9.82
C ALA A 28 -3.30 -2.84 -8.79
N THR A 29 -3.34 -4.17 -8.76
CA THR A 29 -4.10 -4.93 -7.75
C THR A 29 -3.65 -4.61 -6.33
N ILE A 30 -2.34 -4.51 -6.07
CA ILE A 30 -1.79 -4.13 -4.77
C ILE A 30 -2.23 -2.70 -4.39
N PHE A 31 -2.22 -1.77 -5.34
CA PHE A 31 -2.64 -0.37 -5.10
C PHE A 31 -4.15 -0.26 -4.85
N THR A 32 -4.96 -0.97 -5.64
CA THR A 32 -6.42 -0.95 -5.50
C THR A 32 -6.87 -1.63 -4.22
N SER A 33 -6.32 -2.81 -3.88
CA SER A 33 -6.65 -3.52 -2.64
C SER A 33 -6.37 -2.67 -1.41
N PHE A 34 -5.33 -1.83 -1.45
CA PHE A 34 -5.05 -0.87 -0.40
C PHE A 34 -6.15 0.18 -0.23
N SER A 35 -6.59 0.84 -1.30
CA SER A 35 -7.66 1.84 -1.22
C SER A 35 -8.98 1.22 -0.74
N LEU A 36 -9.29 -0.01 -1.18
CA LEU A 36 -10.48 -0.73 -0.73
C LEU A 36 -10.39 -1.13 0.75
N THR A 37 -9.21 -1.57 1.20
CA THR A 37 -8.91 -1.87 2.61
C THR A 37 -9.14 -0.64 3.49
N GLU A 38 -8.65 0.54 3.09
CA GLU A 38 -8.92 1.79 3.82
C GLU A 38 -10.41 2.10 3.90
N GLY A 39 -11.13 1.95 2.79
CA GLY A 39 -12.58 2.18 2.73
C GLY A 39 -13.33 1.25 3.68
N ALA A 40 -12.99 -0.04 3.70
CA ALA A 40 -13.60 -1.03 4.58
C ALA A 40 -13.35 -0.73 6.06
N ILE A 41 -12.13 -0.33 6.43
CA ILE A 41 -11.78 0.10 7.80
C ILE A 41 -12.62 1.32 8.20
N GLY A 42 -12.79 2.28 7.30
CA GLY A 42 -13.67 3.44 7.52
C GLY A 42 -15.13 3.04 7.73
N GLY A 43 -15.64 2.11 6.93
CA GLY A 43 -16.99 1.56 7.08
C GLY A 43 -17.20 0.87 8.42
N ILE A 44 -16.25 0.04 8.86
CA ILE A 44 -16.27 -0.61 10.17
C ILE A 44 -16.30 0.43 11.30
N TYR A 45 -15.50 1.49 11.20
CA TYR A 45 -15.51 2.58 12.17
C TYR A 45 -16.89 3.24 12.29
N GLY A 46 -17.51 3.58 11.15
CA GLY A 46 -18.84 4.19 11.11
C GLY A 46 -19.93 3.30 11.70
N LEU A 47 -19.90 2.00 11.42
CA LEU A 47 -20.82 1.03 12.03
C LEU A 47 -20.69 0.99 13.55
N LEU A 48 -19.46 1.00 14.07
CA LEU A 48 -19.20 0.98 15.51
C LEU A 48 -19.57 2.30 16.19
N LYS A 49 -19.68 3.41 15.44
CA LYS A 49 -20.14 4.72 15.90
C LYS A 49 -21.65 4.94 15.68
N HIS A 50 -22.45 3.89 15.83
CA HIS A 50 -23.91 3.95 15.69
C HIS A 50 -24.40 4.50 14.34
N GLN A 51 -23.68 4.18 13.26
CA GLN A 51 -24.02 4.61 11.90
C GLN A 51 -23.95 6.13 11.65
N ASP A 52 -23.32 6.91 12.53
CA ASP A 52 -22.97 8.30 12.22
C ASP A 52 -21.73 8.35 11.32
N TYR A 53 -21.93 7.98 10.05
CA TYR A 53 -20.86 7.91 9.06
C TYR A 53 -20.22 9.28 8.79
N ALA A 54 -20.97 10.37 8.91
CA ALA A 54 -20.44 11.72 8.67
C ALA A 54 -19.42 12.10 9.75
N VAL A 55 -19.76 11.91 11.03
CA VAL A 55 -18.83 12.16 12.14
C VAL A 55 -17.66 11.19 12.08
N ALA A 56 -17.92 9.91 11.82
CA ALA A 56 -16.90 8.87 11.71
C ALA A 56 -15.85 9.21 10.64
N ILE A 57 -16.27 9.71 9.47
CA ILE A 57 -15.37 10.12 8.40
C ILE A 57 -14.48 11.30 8.83
N GLU A 58 -15.05 12.32 9.47
CA GLU A 58 -14.28 13.49 9.92
C GLU A 58 -13.27 13.12 11.02
N GLU A 59 -13.65 12.27 11.97
CA GLU A 59 -12.73 11.74 12.98
C GLU A 59 -11.56 10.98 12.34
N LEU A 60 -11.83 10.10 11.35
CA LEU A 60 -10.78 9.35 10.66
C LEU A 60 -9.88 10.24 9.78
N LYS A 61 -10.44 11.29 9.16
CA LYS A 61 -9.65 12.28 8.41
C LYS A 61 -8.64 12.99 9.32
N ALA A 62 -9.04 13.35 10.53
CA ALA A 62 -8.18 14.05 11.50
C ALA A 62 -6.94 13.24 11.94
N LEU A 63 -6.96 11.91 11.81
CA LEU A 63 -5.85 11.05 12.25
C LEU A 63 -4.61 11.09 11.33
N GLY A 64 -4.75 11.56 10.09
CA GLY A 64 -3.63 11.85 9.19
C GLY A 64 -2.82 10.66 8.65
N SER A 65 -3.06 9.41 9.11
CA SER A 65 -2.48 8.21 8.51
C SER A 65 -3.35 6.97 8.69
N ASN A 66 -3.24 6.00 7.78
CA ASN A 66 -4.03 4.77 7.86
C ASN A 66 -3.66 3.87 9.02
N ALA A 67 -2.41 3.87 9.44
CA ALA A 67 -2.00 3.15 10.65
C ALA A 67 -2.76 3.68 11.87
N LYS A 68 -2.86 5.02 12.01
CA LYS A 68 -3.61 5.65 13.10
C LYS A 68 -5.12 5.38 12.98
N ARG A 69 -5.69 5.44 11.78
CA ARG A 69 -7.10 5.07 11.52
C ARG A 69 -7.40 3.63 11.92
N THR A 70 -6.53 2.69 11.53
CA THR A 70 -6.67 1.27 11.85
C THR A 70 -6.56 1.03 13.36
N GLU A 71 -5.63 1.70 14.05
CA GLU A 71 -5.51 1.59 15.51
C GLU A 71 -6.71 2.22 16.26
N ALA A 72 -7.29 3.30 15.73
CA ALA A 72 -8.52 3.89 16.26
C ALA A 72 -9.70 2.92 16.14
N VAL A 73 -9.87 2.27 14.98
CA VAL A 73 -10.87 1.21 14.77
C VAL A 73 -10.64 0.06 15.74
N ARG A 74 -9.40 -0.43 15.85
CA ARG A 74 -9.02 -1.49 16.78
C ARG A 74 -9.33 -1.15 18.23
N SER A 75 -9.09 0.10 18.63
CA SER A 75 -9.41 0.59 19.98
C SER A 75 -10.92 0.66 20.20
N LEU A 76 -11.68 1.10 19.21
CA LEU A 76 -13.14 1.17 19.28
C LEU A 76 -13.78 -0.22 19.33
N ILE A 77 -13.26 -1.20 18.58
CA ILE A 77 -13.70 -2.60 18.61
C ILE A 77 -13.69 -3.14 20.05
N LYS A 78 -12.62 -2.88 20.81
CA LYS A 78 -12.46 -3.32 22.21
C LYS A 78 -13.52 -2.75 23.15
N THR A 79 -13.94 -1.53 22.91
CA THR A 79 -14.87 -0.81 23.79
C THR A 79 -16.32 -1.00 23.37
N ALA A 80 -16.58 -1.22 22.08
CA ALA A 80 -17.93 -1.28 21.52
C ALA A 80 -18.51 -2.70 21.46
N LEU A 81 -17.67 -3.74 21.50
CA LEU A 81 -18.11 -5.13 21.31
C LEU A 81 -17.80 -6.02 22.52
N PRO A 82 -18.58 -7.09 22.74
CA PRO A 82 -18.21 -8.15 23.68
C PRO A 82 -16.86 -8.79 23.31
N ALA A 83 -16.09 -9.23 24.32
CA ALA A 83 -14.73 -9.75 24.12
C ALA A 83 -14.63 -10.88 23.08
N THR A 84 -15.64 -11.76 23.01
CA THR A 84 -15.69 -12.88 22.06
C THR A 84 -15.81 -12.41 20.61
N GLU A 85 -16.46 -11.28 20.37
CA GLU A 85 -16.63 -10.68 19.04
C GLU A 85 -15.48 -9.70 18.71
N ALA A 86 -14.95 -9.02 19.73
CA ALA A 86 -13.84 -8.10 19.58
C ALA A 86 -12.54 -8.82 19.16
N ALA A 87 -12.24 -9.97 19.76
CA ALA A 87 -10.98 -10.70 19.53
C ALA A 87 -10.67 -11.02 18.05
N PRO A 88 -11.57 -11.60 17.24
CA PRO A 88 -11.29 -11.86 15.83
C PRO A 88 -11.08 -10.57 15.02
N LEU A 89 -11.86 -9.51 15.30
CA LEU A 89 -11.73 -8.23 14.60
C LEU A 89 -10.44 -7.49 14.98
N GLU A 90 -10.03 -7.56 16.25
CA GLU A 90 -8.73 -7.06 16.67
C GLU A 90 -7.57 -7.77 15.97
N SER A 91 -7.67 -9.10 15.85
CA SER A 91 -6.67 -9.90 15.13
C SER A 91 -6.57 -9.47 13.67
N LEU A 92 -7.72 -9.23 13.03
CA LEU A 92 -7.78 -8.71 11.67
C LEU A 92 -7.10 -7.33 11.56
N MET A 93 -7.40 -6.39 12.46
CA MET A 93 -6.74 -5.07 12.45
C MET A 93 -5.22 -5.17 12.64
N LYS A 94 -4.75 -6.10 13.48
CA LYS A 94 -3.30 -6.36 13.64
C LYS A 94 -2.67 -6.87 12.34
N ARG A 95 -3.34 -7.77 11.60
CA ARG A 95 -2.85 -8.25 10.31
C ARG A 95 -2.77 -7.11 9.28
N VAL A 96 -3.77 -6.24 9.23
CA VAL A 96 -3.74 -5.03 8.38
C VAL A 96 -2.53 -4.14 8.72
N LEU A 97 -2.29 -3.89 10.01
CA LEU A 97 -1.13 -3.10 10.45
C LEU A 97 0.21 -3.76 10.11
N ALA A 98 0.28 -5.09 10.18
CA ALA A 98 1.48 -5.86 9.83
C ALA A 98 1.76 -5.89 8.33
N TYR A 99 0.72 -5.89 7.49
CA TYR A 99 0.82 -5.84 6.02
C TYR A 99 1.18 -4.45 5.48
N ALA A 100 0.79 -3.39 6.19
CA ALA A 100 0.94 -2.01 5.74
C ALA A 100 2.38 -1.61 5.32
N PRO A 101 3.47 -1.99 6.02
CA PRO A 101 4.84 -1.70 5.60
C PRO A 101 5.19 -2.30 4.22
N THR A 102 4.84 -3.57 3.98
CA THR A 102 5.10 -4.27 2.72
C THR A 102 4.41 -3.56 1.55
N ARG A 103 3.12 -3.24 1.71
CA ARG A 103 2.36 -2.53 0.67
C ARG A 103 2.79 -1.07 0.51
N ASN A 104 3.15 -0.36 1.58
CA ASN A 104 3.72 1.00 1.48
C ASN A 104 5.01 1.01 0.66
N LYS A 105 5.88 0.01 0.86
CA LYS A 105 7.15 -0.12 0.14
C LYS A 105 6.91 -0.22 -1.37
N ILE A 106 5.91 -0.99 -1.79
CA ILE A 106 5.54 -1.19 -3.19
C ILE A 106 4.85 0.05 -3.78
N ALA A 107 3.88 0.61 -3.07
CA ALA A 107 3.11 1.78 -3.52
C ALA A 107 3.93 3.07 -3.65
N HIS A 108 4.98 3.22 -2.84
CA HIS A 108 5.86 4.39 -2.86
C HIS A 108 7.24 4.05 -3.45
N GLY A 109 7.29 3.15 -4.43
CA GLY A 109 8.48 2.84 -5.21
C GLY A 109 8.52 3.62 -6.52
N ILE A 110 9.73 3.93 -7.00
CA ILE A 110 9.97 4.29 -8.40
C ILE A 110 10.28 2.98 -9.12
N TRP A 111 9.45 2.63 -10.09
CA TRP A 111 9.53 1.34 -10.77
C TRP A 111 10.22 1.46 -12.12
N GLY A 112 11.05 0.48 -12.43
CA GLY A 112 11.73 0.33 -13.70
C GLY A 112 11.81 -1.12 -14.15
N ALA A 113 12.23 -1.31 -15.39
CA ALA A 113 12.33 -2.63 -15.99
C ALA A 113 13.56 -2.75 -16.89
N HIS A 114 14.17 -3.94 -16.88
CA HIS A 114 15.25 -4.29 -17.79
C HIS A 114 14.66 -5.04 -19.01
N PRO A 115 14.97 -4.65 -20.26
CA PRO A 115 14.43 -5.31 -21.45
C PRO A 115 14.75 -6.81 -21.55
N ASP A 116 15.93 -7.20 -21.05
CA ASP A 116 16.41 -8.59 -21.10
C ASP A 116 16.07 -9.43 -19.87
N GLU A 117 15.42 -8.85 -18.83
CA GLU A 117 14.98 -9.58 -17.63
C GLU A 117 13.45 -9.51 -17.47
N PRO A 118 12.68 -10.19 -18.36
CA PRO A 118 11.23 -10.05 -18.44
C PRO A 118 10.47 -10.60 -17.21
N ASP A 119 11.14 -11.34 -16.34
CA ASP A 119 10.62 -11.97 -15.14
C ASP A 119 10.76 -11.10 -13.87
N LYS A 120 11.33 -9.90 -14.01
CA LYS A 120 11.61 -8.99 -12.89
C LYS A 120 11.18 -7.56 -13.16
N LEU A 121 10.80 -6.88 -12.08
CA LEU A 121 10.77 -5.43 -12.00
C LEU A 121 11.75 -4.94 -10.96
N TYR A 122 12.20 -3.70 -11.11
CA TYR A 122 13.14 -3.07 -10.20
C TYR A 122 12.48 -1.89 -9.52
N ARG A 123 12.71 -1.78 -8.22
CA ARG A 123 12.17 -0.71 -7.40
C ARG A 123 13.32 0.09 -6.80
N LEU A 124 13.27 1.40 -7.01
CA LEU A 124 14.05 2.35 -6.22
C LEU A 124 13.18 2.93 -5.10
N PRO A 125 13.70 3.00 -3.85
CA PRO A 125 13.01 3.73 -2.80
C PRO A 125 12.88 5.22 -3.16
N VAL A 126 11.67 5.78 -3.08
CA VAL A 126 11.42 7.21 -3.35
C VAL A 126 12.34 8.13 -2.55
N LYS A 127 12.67 7.78 -1.30
CA LYS A 127 13.61 8.58 -0.50
C LYS A 127 14.99 8.68 -1.15
N GLN A 128 15.51 7.59 -1.69
CA GLN A 128 16.83 7.58 -2.35
C GLN A 128 16.78 8.34 -3.68
N TRP A 129 15.68 8.20 -4.41
CA TRP A 129 15.43 9.02 -5.60
C TRP A 129 15.41 10.52 -5.29
N ILE A 130 14.73 10.95 -4.23
CA ILE A 130 14.72 12.35 -3.78
C ILE A 130 16.11 12.81 -3.37
N THR A 131 16.86 12.01 -2.61
CA THR A 131 18.22 12.34 -2.20
C THR A 131 19.14 12.52 -3.41
N PHE A 132 19.05 11.63 -4.40
CA PHE A 132 19.78 11.74 -5.67
C PHE A 132 19.40 13.01 -6.45
N LEU A 133 18.11 13.32 -6.60
CA LEU A 133 17.68 14.57 -7.24
C LEU A 133 18.18 15.81 -6.48
N ALA A 134 18.25 15.74 -5.16
CA ALA A 134 18.74 16.83 -4.33
C ALA A 134 20.27 17.00 -4.39
N SER A 135 21.05 15.97 -4.72
CA SER A 135 22.51 16.05 -4.83
C SER A 135 23.00 16.56 -6.20
N ILE A 136 22.23 16.32 -7.28
CA ILE A 136 22.56 16.85 -8.62
C ILE A 136 22.29 18.37 -8.76
N LEU A 137 21.27 18.90 -8.09
CA LEU A 137 20.82 20.30 -8.25
C LEU A 137 21.81 21.38 -7.77
N PRO A 138 22.50 21.25 -6.62
CA PRO A 138 23.38 22.29 -6.09
C PRO A 138 24.74 22.37 -6.79
N ASN A 139 25.25 21.23 -7.27
CA ASN A 139 26.65 21.11 -7.71
C ASN A 139 26.82 21.16 -9.22
N ARG A 140 25.73 21.11 -10.01
CA ARG A 140 25.79 20.72 -11.44
C ARG A 140 26.69 19.50 -11.65
N ALA A 141 26.75 18.62 -10.64
CA ALA A 141 27.48 17.36 -10.74
C ALA A 141 26.89 16.61 -11.91
N ASP A 142 27.74 15.96 -12.70
CA ASP A 142 27.22 15.10 -13.74
C ASP A 142 26.44 13.99 -13.06
N ALA A 143 25.18 13.80 -13.46
CA ALA A 143 24.32 12.80 -12.85
C ALA A 143 24.94 11.39 -12.98
N SER A 144 25.76 11.20 -14.02
CA SER A 144 26.54 9.99 -14.26
C SER A 144 27.54 9.66 -13.14
N ASP A 145 28.05 10.64 -12.40
CA ASP A 145 29.08 10.42 -11.37
C ASP A 145 28.52 9.81 -10.08
N ILE A 146 27.20 9.92 -9.86
CA ILE A 146 26.54 9.51 -8.61
C ILE A 146 25.32 8.60 -8.83
N ILE A 147 24.98 8.29 -10.09
CA ILE A 147 23.86 7.38 -10.41
C ILE A 147 24.13 5.96 -9.92
N ASP A 148 25.40 5.55 -9.91
CA ASP A 148 25.83 4.22 -9.44
C ASP A 148 25.54 4.03 -7.94
N GLU A 149 25.45 5.10 -7.14
CA GLU A 149 25.06 5.01 -5.74
C GLU A 149 23.62 4.48 -5.56
N LEU A 150 22.76 4.68 -6.55
CA LEU A 150 21.38 4.17 -6.51
C LEU A 150 21.32 2.65 -6.71
N ASN A 151 22.32 2.03 -7.33
CA ASN A 151 22.35 0.58 -7.54
C ASN A 151 22.33 -0.18 -6.20
N GLU A 152 23.00 0.34 -5.17
CA GLU A 152 23.03 -0.27 -3.83
C GLU A 152 21.66 -0.29 -3.13
N HIS A 153 20.71 0.50 -3.64
CA HIS A 153 19.37 0.63 -3.07
C HIS A 153 18.27 0.01 -3.93
N MET A 154 18.64 -0.51 -5.09
CA MET A 154 17.70 -1.11 -6.03
C MET A 154 17.27 -2.49 -5.56
N GLU A 155 15.97 -2.73 -5.63
CA GLU A 155 15.36 -3.98 -5.19
C GLU A 155 14.67 -4.65 -6.37
N ALA A 156 15.03 -5.91 -6.64
CA ALA A 156 14.38 -6.71 -7.66
C ALA A 156 13.15 -7.42 -7.08
N TYR A 157 12.07 -7.45 -7.87
CA TYR A 157 10.82 -8.13 -7.56
C TYR A 157 10.48 -9.06 -8.71
N SER A 158 10.37 -10.35 -8.41
CA SER A 158 9.85 -11.33 -9.35
C SER A 158 8.32 -11.26 -9.45
N LEU A 159 7.77 -11.91 -10.47
CA LEU A 159 6.33 -12.12 -10.57
C LEU A 159 5.74 -12.78 -9.31
N ASN A 160 6.43 -13.76 -8.74
CA ASN A 160 5.98 -14.48 -7.54
C ASN A 160 5.94 -13.58 -6.31
N ASP A 161 6.91 -12.67 -6.17
CA ASP A 161 6.95 -11.71 -5.05
C ASP A 161 5.73 -10.78 -5.11
N LEU A 162 5.43 -10.23 -6.28
CA LEU A 162 4.28 -9.36 -6.47
C LEU A 162 2.96 -10.13 -6.30
N GLN A 163 2.87 -11.36 -6.81
CA GLN A 163 1.69 -12.20 -6.66
C GLN A 163 1.41 -12.51 -5.19
N ALA A 164 2.43 -12.84 -4.40
CA ALA A 164 2.28 -13.12 -2.97
C ALA A 164 1.73 -11.90 -2.22
N VAL A 165 2.26 -10.71 -2.51
CA VAL A 165 1.77 -9.47 -1.88
C VAL A 165 0.35 -9.14 -2.32
N ALA A 166 0.03 -9.30 -3.61
CA ALA A 166 -1.32 -9.09 -4.12
C ALA A 166 -2.33 -10.02 -3.42
N SER A 167 -2.04 -11.31 -3.34
CA SER A 167 -2.93 -12.31 -2.73
C SER A 167 -3.10 -12.11 -1.22
N GLU A 168 -2.06 -11.66 -0.50
CA GLU A 168 -2.21 -11.28 0.91
C GLU A 168 -3.16 -10.08 1.07
N GLY A 169 -3.02 -9.06 0.21
CA GLY A 169 -3.91 -7.89 0.19
C GLY A 169 -5.36 -8.23 -0.13
N GLU A 170 -5.59 -9.12 -1.11
CA GLU A 170 -6.92 -9.61 -1.47
C GLU A 170 -7.57 -10.38 -0.32
N THR A 171 -6.83 -11.30 0.30
CA THR A 171 -7.32 -12.07 1.45
C THR A 171 -7.71 -11.15 2.61
N LEU A 172 -6.90 -10.14 2.91
CA LEU A 172 -7.20 -9.15 3.95
C LEU A 172 -8.45 -8.33 3.62
N LEU A 173 -8.63 -7.95 2.35
CA LEU A 173 -9.81 -7.22 1.92
C LEU A 173 -11.08 -8.06 2.05
N GLU A 174 -11.04 -9.32 1.64
CA GLU A 174 -12.16 -10.26 1.80
C GLU A 174 -12.57 -10.40 3.27
N ASP A 175 -11.59 -10.63 4.16
CA ASP A 175 -11.81 -10.71 5.61
C ASP A 175 -12.44 -9.43 6.18
N LEU A 176 -12.01 -8.25 5.70
CA LEU A 176 -12.56 -6.95 6.11
C LEU A 176 -13.99 -6.74 5.62
N ILE A 177 -14.30 -7.15 4.38
CA ILE A 177 -15.65 -7.06 3.83
C ILE A 177 -16.58 -7.98 4.62
N LEU A 178 -16.17 -9.21 4.91
CA LEU A 178 -16.95 -10.15 5.74
C LEU A 178 -17.20 -9.58 7.14
N ALA A 179 -16.17 -8.99 7.76
CA ALA A 179 -16.30 -8.32 9.05
C ALA A 179 -17.31 -7.15 8.99
N PHE A 180 -17.19 -6.29 7.98
CA PHE A 180 -18.11 -5.17 7.76
C PHE A 180 -19.56 -5.66 7.58
N THR A 181 -19.80 -6.63 6.70
CA THR A 181 -21.14 -7.17 6.43
C THR A 181 -21.73 -7.82 7.68
N GLY A 182 -20.94 -8.55 8.46
CA GLY A 182 -21.39 -9.13 9.73
C GLY A 182 -21.82 -8.07 10.75
N LEU A 183 -21.03 -7.01 10.91
CA LEU A 183 -21.36 -5.87 11.78
C LEU A 183 -22.62 -5.13 11.30
N ALA A 184 -22.76 -4.92 9.99
CA ALA A 184 -23.91 -4.25 9.39
C ALA A 184 -25.20 -5.05 9.57
N ALA A 185 -25.16 -6.37 9.34
CA ALA A 185 -26.31 -7.25 9.52
C ALA A 185 -26.80 -7.24 10.97
N ARG A 186 -25.89 -7.22 11.94
CA ARG A 186 -26.25 -7.09 13.35
C ARG A 186 -26.90 -5.74 13.66
N ALA A 187 -26.33 -4.64 13.15
CA ALA A 187 -26.90 -3.31 13.37
C ALA A 187 -28.34 -3.21 12.87
N ALA A 188 -28.65 -3.84 11.73
CA ALA A 188 -29.99 -3.87 11.15
C ALA A 188 -31.01 -4.76 11.90
N GLN A 189 -30.56 -5.61 12.83
CA GLN A 189 -31.45 -6.44 13.68
C GLN A 189 -31.82 -5.78 15.00
N VAL A 190 -31.19 -4.64 15.33
CA VAL A 190 -31.38 -3.90 16.59
C VAL A 190 -32.38 -2.74 16.42
N ASP A 191 -32.77 -2.44 15.18
CA ASP A 191 -33.86 -1.53 14.81
C ASP A 191 -35.21 -2.27 14.67
#